data_AF-A0A8B3LT12-F1
#
_entry.id   AF-A0A8B3LT12-F1
#
_cell.length_a   1.000
_cell.length_b   1.000
_cell.length_c   1.000
_cell.angle_alpha   90.00
_cell.angle_beta   90.00
_cell.angle_gamma   90.00
#
_symmetry.space_group_name_H-M   'P 1'
#
loop_
_entity.id
_entity.type
_entity.pdbx_description
1 polymer ?
#
loop_
_entity_poly.entity_id
_entity_poly.type
_entity_poly.pdbx_seq_one_letter_code
_entity_poly.pdbx_strand_id
1 'polypeptide(L)' 'MNKLMTMTRQFRDDENGAAMVEYSILIGIIAVASILTVIAIGAWVNARFLGLCTALDAGAGTCNAAAGTGS' A
#
# COMPACT_ATOMS: atom_id res chain seq x y z
N MET A 1 12.95 -25.50 46.93
CA MET A 1 13.45 -24.12 46.77
C MET A 1 13.78 -23.82 45.30
N ASN A 2 12.90 -24.16 44.34
CA ASN A 2 13.21 -24.07 42.90
C ASN A 2 12.29 -23.13 42.12
N LYS A 3 11.28 -22.50 42.77
CA LYS A 3 10.28 -21.65 42.08
C LYS A 3 10.83 -20.29 41.63
N LEU A 4 11.90 -19.80 42.27
CA LEU A 4 12.56 -18.55 41.88
C LEU A 4 13.36 -18.70 40.58
N MET A 5 13.83 -19.91 40.28
CA MET A 5 14.72 -20.19 39.13
C MET A 5 13.95 -20.40 37.81
N THR A 6 12.63 -20.61 37.89
CA THR A 6 11.75 -20.73 36.71
C THR A 6 11.13 -19.41 36.28
N MET A 7 10.91 -18.45 37.19
CA MET A 7 10.34 -17.13 36.83
C MET A 7 11.34 -16.24 36.07
N THR A 8 12.64 -16.35 36.34
CA THR A 8 13.69 -15.59 35.61
C THR A 8 13.94 -16.08 34.19
N ARG A 9 13.46 -17.28 33.81
CA ARG A 9 13.52 -17.77 32.43
C ARG A 9 12.42 -17.18 31.55
N GLN A 10 11.23 -16.93 32.12
CA GLN A 10 10.10 -16.36 31.36
C GLN A 10 10.38 -14.92 30.91
N PHE A 11 11.04 -14.09 31.72
CA PHE A 11 11.47 -12.75 31.30
C PHE A 11 12.57 -12.74 30.22
N ARG A 12 13.32 -13.83 30.05
CA ARG A 12 14.28 -13.97 28.94
C ARG A 12 13.61 -14.42 27.65
N ASP A 13 12.53 -15.19 27.74
CA ASP A 13 11.80 -15.70 26.58
C ASP A 13 10.79 -14.67 26.03
N ASP A 14 10.36 -13.69 26.83
CA ASP A 14 9.46 -12.60 26.39
C ASP A 14 10.08 -11.59 25.39
N GLU A 15 11.40 -11.49 25.29
CA GLU A 15 12.10 -10.66 24.27
C GLU A 15 11.89 -11.21 22.84
N ASN A 16 11.76 -12.54 22.71
CA ASN A 16 11.48 -13.17 21.41
C ASN A 16 10.06 -12.85 20.91
N GLY A 17 9.13 -12.48 21.80
CA GLY A 17 7.78 -12.02 21.44
C GLY A 17 7.74 -10.56 21.00
N ALA A 18 8.50 -9.68 21.67
CA ALA A 18 8.62 -8.26 21.31
C ALA A 18 9.30 -8.06 19.95
N ALA A 19 10.33 -8.86 19.64
CA ALA A 19 11.03 -8.80 18.35
C ALA A 19 10.14 -9.15 17.14
N MET A 20 9.09 -9.94 17.31
CA MET A 20 8.17 -10.28 16.21
C MET A 20 7.25 -9.10 15.82
N VAL A 21 7.01 -8.19 16.77
CA VAL A 21 6.20 -6.99 16.54
C VAL A 21 6.94 -5.96 15.69
N GLU A 22 8.26 -5.85 15.84
CA GLU A 22 9.07 -4.87 15.10
C GLU A 22 9.12 -5.14 13.58
N TYR A 23 9.25 -6.41 13.18
CA TYR A 23 9.25 -6.76 11.75
C TYR A 23 7.85 -6.67 11.13
N SER A 24 6.79 -7.00 11.88
CA SER A 24 5.42 -6.93 11.37
C SER A 24 4.93 -5.49 11.21
N ILE A 25 5.32 -4.57 12.11
CA ILE A 25 5.01 -3.14 11.94
C ILE A 25 5.75 -2.54 10.74
N LEU A 26 7.00 -2.94 10.51
CA LEU A 26 7.78 -2.51 9.34
C LEU A 26 7.12 -2.99 8.05
N ILE A 27 6.71 -4.25 7.98
CA ILE A 27 5.97 -4.80 6.84
C ILE A 27 4.63 -4.07 6.65
N GLY A 28 3.92 -3.77 7.75
CA GLY A 28 2.65 -3.03 7.71
C GLY A 28 2.79 -1.64 7.08
N ILE A 29 3.85 -0.89 7.43
CA ILE A 29 4.10 0.44 6.85
C ILE A 29 4.47 0.34 5.37
N ILE A 30 5.31 -0.64 4.99
CA ILE A 30 5.67 -0.86 3.57
C ILE A 30 4.42 -1.23 2.75
N ALA A 31 3.55 -2.09 3.29
CA ALA A 31 2.29 -2.44 2.64
C ALA A 31 1.44 -1.19 2.38
N VAL A 32 1.22 -0.35 3.40
CA VAL A 32 0.46 0.91 3.24
C VAL A 32 1.13 1.84 2.22
N ALA A 33 2.45 2.02 2.29
CA ALA A 33 3.18 2.87 1.36
C ALA A 33 3.06 2.38 -0.10
N SER A 34 3.15 1.07 -0.33
CA SER A 34 2.96 0.48 -1.65
C SER A 34 1.55 0.70 -2.19
N ILE A 35 0.51 0.51 -1.36
CA ILE A 35 -0.89 0.74 -1.74
C ILE A 35 -1.10 2.21 -2.11
N LEU A 36 -0.61 3.15 -1.29
CA LEU A 36 -0.70 4.58 -1.59
C LEU A 36 -0.01 4.94 -2.90
N THR A 37 1.14 4.32 -3.18
CA THR A 37 1.87 4.53 -4.44
C THR A 37 1.05 4.04 -5.65
N VAL A 38 0.43 2.86 -5.55
CA VAL A 38 -0.44 2.32 -6.62
C VAL A 38 -1.64 3.24 -6.86
N ILE A 39 -2.28 3.74 -5.79
CA ILE A 39 -3.40 4.68 -5.89
C ILE A 39 -2.95 5.98 -6.57
N ALA A 40 -1.80 6.52 -6.17
CA ALA A 40 -1.25 7.76 -6.74
C ALA A 40 -0.95 7.63 -8.23
N ILE A 41 -0.33 6.51 -8.65
CA ILE A 41 -0.08 6.21 -10.06
C ILE A 41 -1.40 6.07 -10.81
N GLY A 42 -2.39 5.35 -10.24
CA GLY A 42 -3.71 5.20 -10.85
C GLY A 42 -4.39 6.55 -11.11
N ALA A 43 -4.37 7.45 -10.13
CA ALA A 43 -4.90 8.81 -10.28
C ALA A 43 -4.15 9.61 -11.35
N TRP A 44 -2.82 9.53 -11.40
CA TRP A 44 -2.00 10.22 -12.39
C TRP A 44 -2.26 9.72 -13.82
N VAL A 45 -2.32 8.40 -14.00
CA VAL A 45 -2.65 7.77 -15.30
C VAL A 45 -4.05 8.19 -15.75
N ASN A 46 -5.03 8.14 -14.85
CA ASN A 46 -6.40 8.58 -15.15
C ASN A 46 -6.45 10.04 -15.62
N ALA A 47 -5.73 10.94 -14.95
CA ALA A 47 -5.65 12.34 -15.37
C ALA A 47 -5.04 12.49 -16.77
N ARG A 48 -4.05 11.66 -17.13
CA ARG A 48 -3.46 11.67 -18.48
C ARG A 48 -4.45 11.24 -19.55
N PHE A 49 -5.26 10.21 -19.28
CA PHE A 49 -6.32 9.75 -20.19
C PHE A 49 -7.45 10.78 -20.32
N LEU A 50 -7.86 11.43 -19.23
CA LEU A 50 -8.85 12.51 -19.30
C LEU A 50 -8.35 13.67 -20.16
N GLY A 51 -7.09 14.09 -19.98
CA GLY A 51 -6.49 15.12 -20.83
C GLY A 51 -6.40 14.72 -22.30
N LEU A 52 -6.14 13.44 -22.59
CA LEU A 52 -6.21 12.92 -23.95
C LEU A 52 -7.63 12.98 -24.51
N CYS A 53 -8.64 12.55 -23.74
CA CYS A 53 -10.04 12.63 -24.16
C CYS A 53 -10.44 14.08 -24.50
N THR A 54 -10.09 15.04 -23.63
CA THR A 54 -10.37 16.47 -23.89
C THR A 54 -9.75 16.94 -25.21
N ALA A 55 -8.53 16.51 -25.53
CA ALA A 55 -7.88 16.86 -26.78
C ALA A 55 -8.54 16.18 -28.00
N LEU A 56 -9.01 14.94 -27.84
CA LEU A 56 -9.69 14.18 -28.90
C LEU A 56 -11.05 14.78 -29.24
N ASP A 57 -11.85 15.08 -28.21
CA ASP A 57 -13.19 15.67 -28.33
C ASP A 57 -13.13 17.12 -28.86
N ALA A 58 -12.00 17.81 -28.70
CA ALA A 58 -11.75 19.12 -29.32
C ALA A 58 -11.43 19.02 -30.83
N GLY A 59 -11.15 17.82 -31.32
CA GLY A 59 -10.89 17.52 -32.73
C GLY A 59 -12.09 16.86 -33.41
N ALA A 60 -11.80 15.95 -34.35
CA ALA A 60 -12.83 15.14 -35.02
C ALA A 60 -13.05 13.77 -34.36
N GLY A 61 -12.26 13.45 -33.33
CA GLY A 61 -12.36 12.20 -32.60
C GLY A 61 -13.31 12.30 -31.41
N THR A 62 -13.60 11.16 -30.82
CA THR A 62 -14.51 11.01 -29.68
C THR A 62 -13.86 10.13 -28.64
N CYS A 63 -14.02 10.47 -27.36
CA CYS A 63 -13.47 9.71 -26.25
C CYS A 63 -14.49 9.49 -25.13
N ASN A 64 -14.80 8.24 -24.82
CA ASN A 64 -15.59 7.89 -23.63
C ASN A 64 -14.64 7.51 -22.48
N ALA A 65 -14.30 8.49 -21.65
CA ALA A 65 -13.42 8.29 -20.50
C ALA A 65 -13.94 7.26 -19.49
N ALA A 66 -15.26 7.10 -19.36
CA ALA A 66 -15.86 6.14 -18.42
C ALA A 66 -15.77 4.69 -18.94
N ALA A 67 -15.83 4.50 -20.26
CA ALA A 67 -15.71 3.19 -20.90
C ALA A 67 -14.28 2.86 -21.36
N GLY A 68 -13.37 3.84 -21.38
CA GLY A 68 -12.00 3.68 -21.87
C GLY A 68 -11.90 3.45 -23.38
N THR A 69 -12.86 3.94 -24.17
CA THR A 69 -12.94 3.73 -25.62
C THR A 69 -12.92 5.07 -26.36
N GLY A 70 -12.45 5.07 -27.61
CA GLY A 70 -12.51 6.24 -28.50
C GLY A 70 -12.60 5.84 -29.97
N SER A 71 -13.09 6.77 -30.79
CA SER A 71 -13.30 6.62 -32.24
C SER A 71 -12.98 7.89 -33.00
#